data_AF-A0A7R8X033-F1
#
_entry.id   AF-A0A7R8X033-F1
#
_cell.length_a   1.000
_cell.length_b   1.000
_cell.length_c   1.000
_cell.angle_alpha   90.00
_cell.angle_beta   90.00
_cell.angle_gamma   90.00
#
_symmetry.space_group_name_H-M   'P 1'
#
loop_
_entity.id
_entity.type
_entity.pdbx_description
1 polymer ?
#
loop_
_entity_poly.entity_id
_entity_poly.type
_entity_poly.pdbx_seq_one_letter_code
_entity_poly.pdbx_strand_id
1 'polypeptide(L)'
;MRWMGRLLDTMSVHPNLGWRESVRHAARKGTREKRRRLHKKKEVVKRQWVPPSQLKAMKEAQAYRPSLRLKEAERWPPLDDVYMKSHHRLPTVSLEEALAAFQEIFHPTMFNEPNNYVHAFLELDLTLPKKSAGSMQRYLEGWSEIISFPNPFNLEHGRRVLAFSSSVEVQTEAMNAGAALAGGAALIKDVQTGLLSLQDFDYFVASPDIVTEIVSLRGLMKKRFPTLRNGSLSSNVPEAVKKFVHGVEYSVVPNAKEPDYAAVDIQIGMLSMAVEALEENLKVLALNVMEHKPPQMKVLFIQNILLKSPPCREFLKLDRELYTKEPLPVKDIETEPQAKVEERTESLPGSDDEDSKEKRSVEQ
;
A
#
# COMPACT_ATOMS: atom_id res chain seq x y z
N MET A 1 63.98 -13.61 74.45
CA MET A 1 64.40 -15.02 74.28
C MET A 1 63.16 -15.89 74.05
N ARG A 2 63.18 -16.73 73.00
CA ARG A 2 62.39 -17.96 72.72
C ARG A 2 61.07 -18.17 73.52
N TRP A 3 59.90 -18.12 72.87
CA TRP A 3 59.23 -19.25 72.18
C TRP A 3 59.23 -20.59 72.96
N MET A 4 58.08 -20.97 73.52
CA MET A 4 57.27 -22.14 73.11
C MET A 4 56.17 -22.44 74.13
N GLY A 5 54.94 -22.69 73.66
CA GLY A 5 53.87 -23.24 74.50
C GLY A 5 52.50 -23.19 73.83
N ARG A 6 52.18 -24.22 73.05
CA ARG A 6 50.85 -24.51 72.47
C ARG A 6 49.82 -24.69 73.61
N LEU A 7 48.70 -23.97 73.58
CA LEU A 7 47.41 -24.36 72.95
C LEU A 7 46.60 -25.31 73.85
N LEU A 8 45.76 -24.72 74.72
CA LEU A 8 44.59 -25.37 75.30
C LEU A 8 43.43 -24.38 75.39
N ASP A 9 42.29 -24.90 74.97
CA ASP A 9 40.93 -24.40 74.97
C ASP A 9 40.50 -23.80 76.32
N THR A 10 39.81 -22.65 76.32
CA THR A 10 38.74 -22.36 77.30
C THR A 10 37.75 -21.35 76.73
N MET A 11 36.49 -21.75 76.84
CA MET A 11 35.27 -21.09 76.38
C MET A 11 35.09 -19.67 76.97
N SER A 12 34.54 -18.76 76.15
CA SER A 12 33.81 -17.59 76.63
C SER A 12 32.59 -17.33 75.73
N VAL A 13 31.51 -16.89 76.38
CA VAL A 13 30.11 -17.01 75.98
C VAL A 13 29.57 -15.70 75.36
N HIS A 14 28.55 -15.84 74.49
CA HIS A 14 27.45 -14.91 74.11
C HIS A 14 27.43 -14.37 72.66
N PRO A 15 26.27 -13.95 72.09
CA PRO A 15 24.87 -14.30 72.41
C PRO A 15 23.98 -14.63 71.16
N ASN A 16 22.86 -15.30 71.43
CA ASN A 16 21.59 -15.33 70.67
C ASN A 16 21.54 -14.69 69.26
N LEU A 17 21.52 -15.52 68.22
CA LEU A 17 20.79 -15.20 66.98
C LEU A 17 19.63 -16.18 66.83
N GLY A 18 18.42 -15.64 66.91
CA GLY A 18 17.18 -16.38 66.71
C GLY A 18 17.12 -17.00 65.32
N TRP A 19 16.90 -18.30 65.28
CA TRP A 19 16.54 -19.04 64.09
C TRP A 19 15.16 -18.57 63.59
N ARG A 20 15.14 -17.62 62.65
CA ARG A 20 13.97 -17.45 61.77
C ARG A 20 14.01 -18.56 60.73
N GLU A 21 13.25 -19.62 60.97
CA GLU A 21 12.95 -20.61 59.94
C GLU A 21 12.32 -19.90 58.73
N SER A 22 13.02 -19.91 57.61
CA SER A 22 12.48 -19.46 56.34
C SER A 22 11.51 -20.52 55.83
N VAL A 23 10.22 -20.33 56.13
CA VAL A 23 9.14 -21.14 55.57
C VAL A 23 9.17 -20.98 54.05
N ARG A 24 9.69 -21.98 53.35
CA ARG A 24 9.69 -22.03 51.89
C ARG A 24 8.26 -22.26 51.43
N HIS A 25 7.53 -21.18 51.13
CA HIS A 25 6.22 -21.29 50.49
C HIS A 25 6.36 -22.10 49.19
N ALA A 26 5.59 -23.18 49.09
CA ALA A 26 5.48 -23.92 47.84
C ALA A 26 5.02 -22.95 46.72
N ALA A 27 5.72 -22.98 45.58
CA ALA A 27 5.39 -22.13 44.44
C ALA A 27 3.93 -22.36 43.99
N ARG A 28 3.19 -21.28 43.73
CA ARG A 28 1.80 -21.30 43.27
C ARG A 28 1.63 -22.24 42.06
N LYS A 29 0.52 -22.98 42.01
CA LYS A 29 0.21 -24.02 41.01
C LYS A 29 0.44 -23.55 39.56
N GLY A 30 0.09 -22.29 39.25
CA GLY A 30 0.30 -21.67 37.93
C GLY A 30 1.77 -21.47 37.54
N THR A 31 2.67 -21.22 38.50
CA THR A 31 4.12 -21.07 38.23
C THR A 31 4.75 -22.41 37.89
N ARG A 32 4.27 -23.49 38.54
CA ARG A 32 4.72 -24.86 38.29
C ARG A 32 4.25 -25.35 36.92
N GLU A 33 3.02 -25.05 36.51
CA GLU A 33 2.51 -25.33 35.16
C GLU A 33 3.21 -24.53 34.07
N LYS A 34 3.50 -23.24 34.28
CA LYS A 34 4.34 -22.44 33.35
C LYS A 34 5.72 -23.05 33.18
N ARG A 35 6.38 -23.45 34.27
CA ARG A 35 7.70 -24.10 34.23
C ARG A 35 7.63 -25.49 33.57
N ARG A 36 6.54 -26.25 33.78
CA ARG A 36 6.29 -27.54 33.15
C ARG A 36 6.00 -27.41 31.65
N ARG A 37 5.34 -26.34 31.22
CA ARG A 37 5.15 -25.97 29.81
C ARG A 37 6.47 -25.54 29.16
N LEU A 38 7.33 -24.80 29.86
CA LEU A 38 8.68 -24.45 29.40
C LEU A 38 9.58 -25.68 29.23
N HIS A 39 9.49 -26.65 30.15
CA HIS A 39 10.24 -27.89 30.10
C HIS A 39 9.61 -28.99 29.24
N LYS A 40 8.45 -28.75 28.62
CA LYS A 40 7.88 -29.65 27.63
C LYS A 40 8.79 -29.57 26.41
N LYS A 41 9.70 -30.54 26.28
CA LYS A 41 10.59 -30.66 25.12
C LYS A 41 9.71 -30.61 23.88
N LYS A 42 9.83 -29.54 23.08
CA LYS A 42 9.25 -29.52 21.74
C LYS A 42 9.79 -30.76 21.04
N GLU A 43 8.91 -31.65 20.59
CA GLU A 43 9.29 -32.78 19.78
C GLU A 43 10.08 -32.23 18.59
N VAL A 44 11.37 -32.52 18.57
CA VAL A 44 12.23 -32.18 17.45
C VAL A 44 11.80 -33.14 16.36
N VAL A 45 10.82 -32.71 15.56
CA VAL A 45 10.52 -33.36 14.28
C VAL A 45 11.83 -33.33 13.53
N LYS A 46 12.50 -34.50 13.44
CA LYS A 46 13.72 -34.66 12.66
C LYS A 46 13.31 -34.38 11.23
N ARG A 47 13.54 -33.14 10.78
CA ARG A 47 13.39 -32.75 9.38
C ARG A 47 14.27 -33.73 8.61
N GLN A 48 13.68 -34.50 7.71
CA GLN A 48 14.45 -35.37 6.82
C GLN A 48 15.56 -34.53 6.19
N TRP A 49 16.78 -35.08 6.16
CA TRP A 49 17.91 -34.39 5.57
C TRP A 49 17.62 -34.19 4.08
N VAL A 50 17.53 -32.93 3.68
CA VAL A 50 17.35 -32.55 2.28
C VAL A 50 18.74 -32.24 1.72
N PRO A 51 19.15 -32.86 0.60
CA PRO A 51 20.42 -32.56 -0.06
C PRO A 51 20.62 -31.04 -0.30
N PRO A 52 21.83 -30.49 -0.16
CA PRO A 52 22.09 -29.07 -0.37
C PRO A 52 21.68 -28.55 -1.76
N SER A 53 21.79 -29.38 -2.81
CA SER A 53 21.33 -29.01 -4.15
C SER A 53 19.81 -28.88 -4.23
N GLN A 54 19.07 -29.77 -3.57
CA GLN A 54 17.61 -29.69 -3.47
C GLN A 54 17.18 -28.52 -2.59
N LEU A 55 17.88 -28.24 -1.49
CA LEU A 55 17.66 -27.03 -0.70
C LEU A 55 17.92 -25.76 -1.52
N LYS A 56 18.97 -25.76 -2.36
CA LYS A 56 19.29 -24.65 -3.26
C LYS A 56 18.20 -24.51 -4.33
N ALA A 57 17.79 -25.59 -4.98
CA ALA A 57 16.71 -25.59 -5.97
C ALA A 57 15.35 -25.21 -5.36
N MET A 58 15.02 -25.67 -4.15
CA MET A 58 13.79 -25.27 -3.45
C MET A 58 13.84 -23.80 -3.04
N LYS A 59 15.01 -23.29 -2.61
CA LYS A 59 15.21 -21.86 -2.35
C LYS A 59 15.15 -21.02 -3.62
N GLU A 60 15.69 -21.52 -4.72
CA GLU A 60 15.69 -20.87 -6.04
C GLU A 60 14.31 -20.90 -6.68
N ALA A 61 13.56 -22.00 -6.59
CA ALA A 61 12.16 -22.08 -6.99
C ALA A 61 11.26 -21.23 -6.07
N GLN A 62 11.62 -21.09 -4.79
CA GLN A 62 11.00 -20.13 -3.90
C GLN A 62 11.45 -18.68 -4.21
N ALA A 63 12.60 -18.46 -4.85
CA ALA A 63 13.14 -17.14 -5.19
C ALA A 63 12.68 -16.64 -6.57
N TYR A 64 12.56 -17.53 -7.56
CA TYR A 64 12.01 -17.23 -8.87
C TYR A 64 10.51 -17.07 -8.73
N ARG A 65 10.07 -15.82 -8.75
CA ARG A 65 8.65 -15.46 -8.70
C ARG A 65 8.41 -14.45 -9.81
N PRO A 66 7.47 -14.69 -10.73
CA PRO A 66 7.14 -13.72 -11.76
C PRO A 66 6.64 -12.44 -11.08
N SER A 67 7.16 -11.30 -11.53
CA SER A 67 6.72 -10.01 -11.02
C SER A 67 5.28 -9.74 -11.40
N LEU A 68 4.51 -9.14 -10.49
CA LEU A 68 3.12 -8.77 -10.77
C LEU A 68 3.03 -7.49 -11.60
N ARG A 69 4.12 -6.72 -11.62
CA ARG A 69 4.24 -5.46 -12.35
C ARG A 69 4.16 -5.65 -13.86
N LEU A 70 3.43 -4.73 -14.51
CA LEU A 70 3.53 -4.55 -15.94
C LEU A 70 4.89 -3.90 -16.28
N LYS A 71 5.89 -4.71 -16.63
CA LYS A 71 7.22 -4.21 -17.03
C LYS A 71 7.21 -3.59 -18.42
N GLU A 72 6.59 -2.44 -18.54
CA GLU A 72 6.37 -1.79 -19.83
C GLU A 72 7.67 -1.36 -20.54
N ALA A 73 8.69 -0.96 -19.77
CA ALA A 73 9.98 -0.56 -20.31
C ALA A 73 10.66 -1.69 -21.11
N GLU A 74 10.43 -2.95 -20.75
CA GLU A 74 10.98 -4.13 -21.42
C GLU A 74 10.18 -4.53 -22.68
N ARG A 75 9.01 -3.92 -22.90
CA ARG A 75 8.11 -4.26 -24.01
C ARG A 75 8.29 -3.34 -25.21
N TRP A 76 8.00 -3.88 -26.39
CA TRP A 76 8.09 -3.20 -27.67
C TRP A 76 6.88 -2.27 -27.85
N PRO A 77 7.02 -1.10 -28.51
CA PRO A 77 5.85 -0.34 -28.92
C PRO A 77 5.03 -1.14 -29.95
N PRO A 78 3.69 -1.13 -29.90
CA PRO A 78 2.88 -1.75 -30.94
C PRO A 78 3.14 -1.05 -32.28
N LEU A 79 3.47 -1.84 -33.30
CA LEU A 79 3.68 -1.34 -34.68
C LEU A 79 2.36 -1.28 -35.46
N ASP A 80 1.50 -2.27 -35.23
CA ASP A 80 0.20 -2.45 -35.87
C ASP A 80 -0.92 -2.43 -34.81
N ASP A 81 -2.18 -2.38 -35.27
CA ASP A 81 -3.36 -2.44 -34.40
C ASP A 81 -3.55 -3.82 -33.74
N VAL A 82 -3.07 -4.87 -34.41
CA VAL A 82 -3.14 -6.26 -33.91
C VAL A 82 -1.77 -6.70 -33.46
N TYR A 83 -1.61 -6.84 -32.14
CA TYR A 83 -0.34 -7.21 -31.53
C TYR A 83 -0.53 -8.12 -30.32
N MET A 84 0.51 -8.87 -29.99
CA MET A 84 0.51 -9.70 -28.79
C MET A 84 0.70 -8.83 -27.54
N LYS A 85 -0.35 -8.75 -26.71
CA LYS A 85 -0.39 -7.98 -25.46
C LYS A 85 0.77 -8.30 -24.49
N SER A 86 1.34 -9.50 -24.54
CA SER A 86 2.47 -9.92 -23.71
C SER A 86 3.78 -9.21 -24.07
N HIS A 87 4.02 -8.95 -25.35
CA HIS A 87 5.29 -8.44 -25.88
C HIS A 87 5.29 -6.93 -26.09
N HIS A 88 4.11 -6.32 -26.14
CA HIS A 88 3.95 -4.91 -26.47
C HIS A 88 3.47 -4.07 -25.28
N ARG A 89 3.82 -2.78 -25.31
CA ARG A 89 3.33 -1.79 -24.36
C ARG A 89 1.83 -1.60 -24.53
N LEU A 90 1.15 -1.24 -23.43
CA LEU A 90 -0.27 -0.90 -23.52
C LEU A 90 -0.39 0.49 -24.16
N PRO A 91 -1.20 0.66 -25.21
CA PRO A 91 -1.46 1.97 -25.77
C PRO A 91 -2.14 2.84 -24.71
N THR A 92 -1.75 4.11 -24.67
CA THR A 92 -2.40 5.12 -23.86
C THR A 92 -3.63 5.62 -24.59
N VAL A 93 -4.77 5.58 -23.92
CA VAL A 93 -6.08 5.93 -24.45
C VAL A 93 -6.61 7.12 -23.64
N SER A 94 -7.42 7.98 -24.27
CA SER A 94 -8.11 9.06 -23.55
C SER A 94 -9.21 8.51 -22.63
N LEU A 95 -9.63 9.29 -21.64
CA LEU A 95 -10.74 8.90 -20.77
C LEU A 95 -12.03 8.70 -21.57
N GLU A 96 -12.29 9.57 -22.56
CA GLU A 96 -13.45 9.50 -23.43
C GLU A 96 -13.51 8.20 -24.24
N GLU A 97 -12.42 7.88 -24.94
CA GLU A 97 -12.32 6.65 -25.73
C GLU A 97 -12.42 5.40 -24.85
N ALA A 98 -11.84 5.43 -23.66
CA ALA A 98 -11.92 4.30 -22.73
C ALA A 98 -13.35 4.08 -22.21
N LEU A 99 -14.09 5.16 -21.92
CA LEU A 99 -15.49 5.07 -21.52
C LEU A 99 -16.38 4.63 -22.67
N ALA A 100 -16.15 5.12 -23.89
CA ALA A 100 -16.87 4.67 -25.08
C ALA A 100 -16.68 3.16 -25.31
N ALA A 101 -15.44 2.67 -25.20
CA ALA A 101 -15.15 1.23 -25.30
C ALA A 101 -15.90 0.42 -24.24
N PHE A 102 -15.95 0.89 -22.98
CA PHE A 102 -16.76 0.20 -21.97
C PHE A 102 -18.26 0.27 -22.26
N GLN A 103 -18.80 1.40 -22.72
CA GLN A 103 -20.22 1.51 -23.07
C GLN A 103 -20.62 0.54 -24.19
N GLU A 104 -19.76 0.32 -25.18
CA GLU A 104 -19.96 -0.69 -26.22
C GLU A 104 -19.96 -2.12 -25.66
N ILE A 105 -19.01 -2.41 -24.76
CA ILE A 105 -18.90 -3.70 -24.09
C ILE A 105 -20.14 -3.97 -23.22
N PHE A 106 -20.61 -2.97 -22.47
CA PHE A 106 -21.75 -3.09 -21.56
C PHE A 106 -23.12 -2.88 -22.19
N HIS A 107 -23.18 -2.88 -23.52
CA HIS A 107 -24.42 -2.77 -24.27
C HIS A 107 -25.43 -3.87 -23.86
N PRO A 108 -26.76 -3.60 -23.89
CA PRO A 108 -27.82 -4.57 -23.59
C PRO A 108 -27.72 -5.93 -24.30
N THR A 109 -27.11 -5.97 -25.49
CA THR A 109 -26.91 -7.20 -26.26
C THR A 109 -25.70 -8.03 -25.82
N MET A 110 -24.80 -7.44 -25.02
CA MET A 110 -23.54 -8.03 -24.57
C MET A 110 -23.63 -8.37 -23.08
N PHE A 111 -23.03 -7.57 -22.20
CA PHE A 111 -23.09 -7.81 -20.75
C PHE A 111 -24.41 -7.37 -20.10
N ASN A 112 -25.21 -6.54 -20.78
CA ASN A 112 -26.51 -6.06 -20.29
C ASN A 112 -26.44 -5.29 -18.95
N GLU A 113 -25.40 -4.47 -18.79
CA GLU A 113 -25.16 -3.66 -17.58
C GLU A 113 -24.75 -2.23 -17.96
N PRO A 114 -25.63 -1.43 -18.59
CA PRO A 114 -25.27 -0.12 -19.13
C PRO A 114 -24.82 0.91 -18.07
N ASN A 115 -25.25 0.73 -16.81
CA ASN A 115 -24.93 1.63 -15.68
C ASN A 115 -23.88 1.03 -14.73
N ASN A 116 -22.94 0.26 -15.28
CA ASN A 116 -21.92 -0.40 -14.47
C ASN A 116 -20.91 0.58 -13.85
N TYR A 117 -20.20 0.13 -12.83
CA TYR A 117 -19.17 0.91 -12.16
C TYR A 117 -17.89 0.96 -12.98
N VAL A 118 -17.30 2.15 -13.02
CA VAL A 118 -15.96 2.39 -13.53
C VAL A 118 -15.00 2.42 -12.37
N HIS A 119 -13.96 1.61 -12.45
CA HIS A 119 -12.90 1.53 -11.46
C HIS A 119 -11.61 2.14 -12.03
N ALA A 120 -10.94 2.94 -11.21
CA ALA A 120 -9.57 3.33 -11.42
C ALA A 120 -8.65 2.34 -10.71
N PHE A 121 -7.70 1.81 -11.46
CA PHE A 121 -6.66 0.92 -10.99
C PHE A 121 -5.30 1.63 -11.08
N LEU A 122 -4.72 1.95 -9.93
CA LEU A 122 -3.43 2.64 -9.83
C LEU A 122 -2.36 1.66 -9.41
N GLU A 123 -1.30 1.54 -10.22
CA GLU A 123 -0.09 0.80 -9.84
C GLU A 123 0.89 1.75 -9.13
N LEU A 124 1.32 1.40 -7.93
CA LEU A 124 2.17 2.23 -7.08
C LEU A 124 3.55 1.60 -6.85
N ASP A 125 4.57 2.47 -6.82
CA ASP A 125 5.90 2.13 -6.33
C ASP A 125 6.11 2.65 -4.91
N LEU A 126 6.29 1.72 -3.98
CA LEU A 126 6.48 2.01 -2.56
C LEU A 126 7.95 2.14 -2.17
N THR A 127 8.88 2.13 -3.13
CA THR A 127 10.32 2.16 -2.88
C THR A 127 10.77 3.47 -2.24
N LEU A 128 11.30 3.39 -1.01
CA LEU A 128 11.90 4.53 -0.32
C LEU A 128 13.41 4.58 -0.58
N PRO A 129 14.04 5.76 -0.55
CA PRO A 129 15.50 5.84 -0.62
C PRO A 129 16.13 5.10 0.58
N LYS A 130 17.24 4.40 0.32
CA LYS A 130 18.04 3.79 1.38
C LYS A 130 18.61 4.87 2.30
N LYS A 131 18.65 4.62 3.61
CA LYS A 131 19.23 5.56 4.60
C LYS A 131 20.74 5.70 4.44
N SER A 132 21.41 4.62 4.05
CA SER A 132 22.84 4.54 3.76
C SER A 132 23.07 3.42 2.74
N ALA A 133 24.20 3.46 2.02
CA ALA A 133 24.56 2.49 0.98
C ALA A 133 24.53 1.01 1.47
N GLY A 134 24.77 0.77 2.77
CA GLY A 134 24.70 -0.56 3.39
C GLY A 134 23.37 -0.90 4.09
N SER A 135 22.38 -0.01 4.09
CA SER A 135 21.10 -0.25 4.77
C SER A 135 20.14 -1.09 3.91
N MET A 136 19.31 -1.90 4.58
CA MET A 136 18.27 -2.69 3.91
C MET A 136 17.30 -1.76 3.18
N GLN A 137 16.84 -2.19 2.00
CA GLN A 137 15.82 -1.48 1.23
C GLN A 137 14.56 -1.30 2.10
N ARG A 138 14.02 -0.08 2.09
CA ARG A 138 12.81 0.28 2.83
C ARG A 138 11.68 0.51 1.86
N TYR A 139 10.47 0.22 2.33
CA TYR A 139 9.24 0.39 1.58
C TYR A 139 8.24 1.18 2.42
N LEU A 140 7.35 1.89 1.74
CA LEU A 140 6.24 2.56 2.39
C LEU A 140 5.30 1.50 3.00
N GLU A 141 4.81 1.78 4.21
CA GLU A 141 3.80 0.92 4.83
C GLU A 141 2.45 1.13 4.16
N GLY A 142 1.65 0.06 4.11
CA GLY A 142 0.29 0.15 3.60
C GLY A 142 -0.59 1.07 4.44
N TRP A 143 -1.55 1.72 3.79
CA TRP A 143 -2.53 2.57 4.45
C TRP A 143 -3.94 2.33 3.89
N SER A 144 -4.93 2.89 4.54
CA SER A 144 -6.32 2.85 4.09
C SER A 144 -6.94 4.20 4.39
N GLU A 145 -7.66 4.73 3.41
CA GLU A 145 -8.24 6.06 3.48
C GLU A 145 -9.59 6.10 2.75
N ILE A 146 -10.43 7.04 3.17
CA ILE A 146 -11.72 7.33 2.55
C ILE A 146 -11.63 8.68 1.87
N ILE A 147 -11.93 8.67 0.57
CA ILE A 147 -11.97 9.86 -0.27
C ILE A 147 -13.41 10.30 -0.45
N SER A 148 -13.68 11.60 -0.33
CA SER A 148 -14.95 12.16 -0.79
C SER A 148 -14.76 12.69 -2.20
N PHE A 149 -15.53 12.17 -3.15
CA PHE A 149 -15.51 12.67 -4.52
C PHE A 149 -16.36 13.94 -4.66
N PRO A 150 -15.97 14.88 -5.55
CA PRO A 150 -16.78 16.06 -5.85
C PRO A 150 -18.10 15.69 -6.50
N ASN A 151 -18.09 14.67 -7.37
CA ASN A 151 -19.28 14.12 -8.01
C ASN A 151 -19.65 12.79 -7.33
N PRO A 152 -20.52 12.80 -6.31
CA PRO A 152 -20.88 11.61 -5.57
C PRO A 152 -21.75 10.68 -6.41
N PHE A 153 -21.67 9.40 -6.11
CA PHE A 153 -22.40 8.36 -6.82
C PHE A 153 -22.82 7.26 -5.85
N ASN A 154 -23.87 6.52 -6.19
CA ASN A 154 -24.41 5.46 -5.33
C ASN A 154 -23.47 4.26 -5.29
N LEU A 155 -23.01 3.90 -4.09
CA LEU A 155 -22.24 2.69 -3.85
C LEU A 155 -23.17 1.48 -3.74
N GLU A 156 -22.69 0.30 -4.17
CA GLU A 156 -23.47 -0.96 -4.11
C GLU A 156 -23.89 -1.34 -2.69
N HIS A 157 -23.07 -0.98 -1.70
CA HIS A 157 -23.31 -1.27 -0.30
C HIS A 157 -23.39 0.03 0.50
N GLY A 158 -24.57 0.28 1.07
CA GLY A 158 -24.76 1.38 2.00
C GLY A 158 -23.94 1.16 3.27
N ARG A 159 -23.22 2.19 3.71
CA ARG A 159 -22.41 2.13 4.93
C ARG A 159 -23.21 2.60 6.14
N ARG A 160 -23.08 1.88 7.25
CA ARG A 160 -23.70 2.26 8.52
C ARG A 160 -22.68 2.98 9.39
N VAL A 161 -22.87 4.28 9.59
CA VAL A 161 -22.01 5.13 10.41
C VAL A 161 -22.66 5.37 11.78
N LEU A 162 -21.91 5.15 12.86
CA LEU A 162 -22.31 5.47 14.23
C LEU A 162 -21.55 6.71 14.72
N ALA A 163 -22.28 7.75 15.11
CA ALA A 163 -21.70 9.00 15.60
C ALA A 163 -21.77 9.11 17.12
N PHE A 164 -20.68 9.57 17.75
CA PHE A 164 -20.62 9.82 19.17
C PHE A 164 -20.38 11.30 19.46
N SER A 165 -21.22 11.90 20.29
CA SER A 165 -21.02 13.27 20.77
C SER A 165 -21.68 13.45 22.14
N SER A 166 -21.12 14.33 22.98
CA SER A 166 -21.73 14.70 24.26
C SER A 166 -22.89 15.68 24.09
N SER A 167 -22.85 16.53 23.05
CA SER A 167 -23.92 17.48 22.75
C SER A 167 -25.06 16.82 21.99
N VAL A 168 -26.30 17.03 22.46
CA VAL A 168 -27.52 16.53 21.81
C VAL A 168 -27.72 17.20 20.45
N GLU A 169 -27.36 18.48 20.30
CA GLU A 169 -27.46 19.20 19.03
C GLU A 169 -26.62 18.53 17.94
N VAL A 170 -25.35 18.25 18.24
CA VAL A 170 -24.42 17.57 17.33
C VAL A 170 -24.88 16.15 17.00
N GLN A 171 -25.53 15.45 17.94
CA GLN A 171 -26.13 14.15 17.67
C GLN A 171 -27.27 14.26 16.64
N THR A 172 -28.15 15.27 16.78
CA THR A 172 -29.24 15.50 15.81
C THR A 172 -28.71 15.90 14.43
N GLU A 173 -27.67 16.73 14.37
CA GLU A 173 -27.01 17.10 13.12
C GLU A 173 -26.34 15.89 12.44
N ALA A 174 -25.72 15.01 13.22
CA ALA A 174 -25.14 13.78 12.71
C ALA A 174 -26.20 12.84 12.11
N MET A 175 -27.37 12.71 12.76
CA MET A 175 -28.50 11.96 12.21
C MET A 175 -29.01 12.57 10.90
N ASN A 176 -29.16 13.91 10.85
CA ASN A 176 -29.55 14.63 9.64
C ASN A 176 -28.52 14.49 8.50
N ALA A 177 -27.24 14.30 8.84
CA ALA A 177 -26.16 14.06 7.90
C ALA A 177 -26.12 12.63 7.34
N GLY A 178 -27.00 11.73 7.80
CA GLY A 178 -27.09 10.34 7.33
C GLY A 178 -26.40 9.31 8.22
N ALA A 179 -26.06 9.65 9.48
CA ALA A 179 -25.63 8.64 10.45
C ALA A 179 -26.78 7.66 10.72
N ALA A 180 -26.45 6.37 10.83
CA ALA A 180 -27.43 5.33 11.14
C ALA A 180 -27.91 5.44 12.59
N LEU A 181 -27.03 5.87 13.48
CA LEU A 181 -27.32 6.13 14.89
C LEU A 181 -26.34 7.18 15.43
N ALA A 182 -26.80 8.00 16.37
CA ALA A 182 -25.97 8.96 17.08
C ALA A 182 -26.31 8.94 18.57
N GLY A 183 -25.31 9.08 19.44
CA GLY A 183 -25.54 9.12 20.88
C GLY A 183 -24.34 9.53 21.72
N GLY A 184 -24.59 9.76 23.00
CA GLY A 184 -23.58 10.12 24.01
C GLY A 184 -23.23 8.96 24.95
N ALA A 185 -22.99 9.30 26.22
CA ALA A 185 -22.63 8.36 27.29
C ALA A 185 -23.61 7.17 27.45
N ALA A 186 -24.91 7.40 27.21
CA ALA A 186 -25.93 6.36 27.32
C ALA A 186 -25.70 5.24 26.29
N LEU A 187 -25.45 5.62 25.04
CA LEU A 187 -25.21 4.67 23.95
C LEU A 187 -23.92 3.88 24.17
N ILE A 188 -22.89 4.51 24.75
CA ILE A 188 -21.65 3.83 25.14
C ILE A 188 -21.93 2.72 26.16
N LYS A 189 -22.81 2.97 27.14
CA LYS A 189 -23.22 1.95 28.12
C LYS A 189 -24.00 0.81 27.47
N ASP A 190 -24.89 1.11 26.54
CA ASP A 190 -25.66 0.09 25.81
C ASP A 190 -24.77 -0.82 24.98
N VAL A 191 -23.69 -0.29 24.41
CA VAL A 191 -22.65 -1.09 23.74
C VAL A 191 -21.88 -1.95 24.74
N GLN A 192 -21.55 -1.42 25.92
CA GLN A 192 -20.83 -2.18 26.96
C GLN A 192 -21.67 -3.33 27.54
N THR A 193 -22.97 -3.12 27.72
CA THR A 193 -23.92 -4.14 28.20
C THR A 193 -24.27 -5.16 27.12
N GLY A 194 -23.93 -4.88 25.86
CA GLY A 194 -24.18 -5.75 24.72
C GLY A 194 -25.58 -5.62 24.12
N LEU A 195 -26.33 -4.56 24.47
CA LEU A 195 -27.62 -4.24 23.84
C LEU A 195 -27.44 -3.80 22.39
N LEU A 196 -26.33 -3.10 22.09
CA LEU A 196 -25.98 -2.67 20.74
C LEU A 196 -24.73 -3.40 20.24
N SER A 197 -24.83 -4.06 19.09
CA SER A 197 -23.70 -4.70 18.44
C SER A 197 -22.93 -3.71 17.58
N LEU A 198 -21.64 -3.49 17.88
CA LEU A 198 -20.74 -2.69 17.03
C LEU A 198 -20.40 -3.37 15.70
N GLN A 199 -20.80 -4.63 15.49
CA GLN A 199 -20.58 -5.32 14.21
C GLN A 199 -21.55 -4.84 13.14
N ASP A 200 -22.65 -4.21 13.54
CA ASP A 200 -23.61 -3.67 12.60
C ASP A 200 -23.11 -2.40 11.91
N PHE A 201 -22.22 -1.65 12.55
CA PHE A 201 -21.73 -0.39 12.00
C PHE A 201 -20.36 -0.60 11.36
N ASP A 202 -20.13 0.04 10.21
CA ASP A 202 -18.88 -0.04 9.47
C ASP A 202 -17.85 0.95 10.03
N TYR A 203 -18.29 2.20 10.25
CA TYR A 203 -17.45 3.30 10.71
C TYR A 203 -18.03 3.99 11.95
N PHE A 204 -17.11 4.58 12.70
CA PHE A 204 -17.42 5.29 13.94
C PHE A 204 -16.82 6.69 13.85
N VAL A 205 -17.65 7.69 14.07
CA VAL A 205 -17.25 9.10 14.10
C VAL A 205 -17.44 9.62 15.52
N ALA A 206 -16.52 10.43 16.02
CA ALA A 206 -16.62 11.00 17.36
C ALA A 206 -16.25 12.48 17.39
N SER A 207 -16.87 13.23 18.30
CA SER A 207 -16.41 14.55 18.74
C SER A 207 -15.25 14.40 19.74
N PRO A 208 -14.27 15.32 19.79
CA PRO A 208 -13.23 15.36 20.83
C PRO A 208 -13.77 15.32 22.26
N ASP A 209 -14.98 15.83 22.50
CA ASP A 209 -15.55 15.97 23.85
C ASP A 209 -15.87 14.63 24.53
N ILE A 210 -16.17 13.59 23.74
CA ILE A 210 -16.63 12.28 24.23
C ILE A 210 -15.55 11.20 24.16
N VAL A 211 -14.33 11.55 23.72
CA VAL A 211 -13.24 10.58 23.51
C VAL A 211 -12.90 9.82 24.79
N THR A 212 -12.90 10.50 25.93
CA THR A 212 -12.58 9.90 27.25
C THR A 212 -13.49 8.73 27.60
N GLU A 213 -14.77 8.82 27.23
CA GLU A 213 -15.77 7.78 27.48
C GLU A 213 -15.65 6.62 26.47
N ILE A 214 -15.40 6.94 25.19
CA ILE A 214 -15.28 5.94 24.10
C ILE A 214 -14.03 5.07 24.25
N VAL A 215 -12.99 5.54 24.96
CA VAL A 215 -11.77 4.74 25.22
C VAL A 215 -12.09 3.39 25.87
N SER A 216 -13.18 3.29 26.63
CA SER A 216 -13.68 2.03 27.19
C SER A 216 -14.02 0.98 26.12
N LEU A 217 -14.49 1.42 24.95
CA LEU A 217 -14.88 0.59 23.81
C LEU A 217 -13.70 0.25 22.87
N ARG A 218 -12.50 0.78 23.13
CA ARG A 218 -11.32 0.60 22.25
C ARG A 218 -10.99 -0.86 21.98
N GLY A 219 -11.15 -1.74 22.98
CA GLY A 219 -10.93 -3.18 22.82
C GLY A 219 -11.90 -3.85 21.85
N LEU A 220 -13.12 -3.36 21.74
CA LEU A 220 -14.17 -3.86 20.84
C LEU A 220 -13.99 -3.31 19.42
N MET A 221 -13.67 -2.01 19.29
CA MET A 221 -13.54 -1.34 17.98
C MET A 221 -12.22 -1.68 17.27
N LYS A 222 -11.15 -1.99 18.01
CA LYS A 222 -9.81 -2.32 17.50
C LYS A 222 -9.28 -1.29 16.49
N LYS A 223 -9.19 -1.65 15.21
CA LYS A 223 -8.70 -0.79 14.11
C LYS A 223 -9.70 0.27 13.68
N ARG A 224 -10.99 0.12 14.05
CA ARG A 224 -12.08 1.03 13.70
C ARG A 224 -12.28 2.16 14.72
N PHE A 225 -11.33 2.31 15.65
CA PHE A 225 -11.40 3.36 16.66
C PHE A 225 -11.25 4.76 16.02
N PRO A 226 -12.05 5.76 16.42
CA PRO A 226 -11.96 7.11 15.87
C PRO A 226 -10.57 7.73 16.10
N THR A 227 -9.95 8.27 15.04
CA THR A 227 -8.63 8.92 15.13
C THR A 227 -8.60 10.18 14.28
N LEU A 228 -7.77 11.16 14.67
CA LEU A 228 -7.56 12.39 13.90
C LEU A 228 -6.98 12.09 12.52
N ARG A 229 -6.07 11.11 12.44
CA ARG A 229 -5.42 10.70 11.18
C ARG A 229 -6.43 10.24 10.14
N ASN A 230 -7.41 9.45 10.54
CA ASN A 230 -8.42 8.91 9.61
C ASN A 230 -9.57 9.91 9.38
N GLY A 231 -9.57 11.06 10.05
CA GLY A 231 -10.66 12.05 9.99
C GLY A 231 -11.96 11.63 10.68
N SER A 232 -11.97 10.51 11.41
CA SER A 232 -13.14 10.03 12.17
C SER A 232 -13.29 10.71 13.54
N LEU A 233 -12.22 11.34 14.03
CA LEU A 233 -12.30 12.25 15.17
C LEU A 233 -12.28 13.68 14.63
N SER A 234 -13.41 14.39 14.71
CA SER A 234 -13.58 15.74 14.15
C SER A 234 -14.42 16.61 15.08
N SER A 235 -14.13 17.91 15.12
CA SER A 235 -15.00 18.90 15.76
C SER A 235 -16.30 19.09 14.97
N ASN A 236 -16.22 19.05 13.64
CA ASN A 236 -17.37 19.06 12.75
C ASN A 236 -17.80 17.62 12.43
N VAL A 237 -18.63 17.06 13.31
CA VAL A 237 -19.20 15.72 13.17
C VAL A 237 -20.08 15.56 11.93
N PRO A 238 -21.01 16.48 11.57
CA PRO A 238 -21.89 16.25 10.41
C PRO A 238 -21.12 16.19 9.09
N GLU A 239 -20.07 16.99 8.90
CA GLU A 239 -19.21 16.87 7.71
C GLU A 239 -18.45 15.55 7.67
N ALA A 240 -17.90 15.13 8.81
CA ALA A 240 -17.23 13.83 8.90
C ALA A 240 -18.21 12.69 8.57
N VAL A 241 -19.42 12.70 9.12
CA VAL A 241 -20.46 11.70 8.82
C VAL A 241 -20.74 11.64 7.32
N LYS A 242 -20.96 12.79 6.64
CA LYS A 242 -21.16 12.82 5.19
C LYS A 242 -20.00 12.18 4.42
N LYS A 243 -18.76 12.46 4.83
CA LYS A 243 -17.56 11.87 4.24
C LYS A 243 -17.53 10.34 4.40
N PHE A 244 -17.89 9.79 5.56
CA PHE A 244 -17.88 8.34 5.78
C PHE A 244 -19.05 7.63 5.09
N VAL A 245 -20.22 8.28 5.00
CA VAL A 245 -21.42 7.76 4.34
C VAL A 245 -21.23 7.71 2.83
N HIS A 246 -20.80 8.81 2.20
CA HIS A 246 -20.70 8.93 0.75
C HIS A 246 -19.31 8.70 0.17
N GLY A 247 -18.27 8.71 0.99
CA GLY A 247 -16.90 8.57 0.50
C GLY A 247 -16.62 7.18 -0.07
N VAL A 248 -15.49 6.99 -0.72
CA VAL A 248 -15.05 5.69 -1.23
C VAL A 248 -13.77 5.30 -0.50
N GLU A 249 -13.80 4.14 0.16
CA GLU A 249 -12.61 3.60 0.83
C GLU A 249 -11.70 2.96 -0.21
N TYR A 250 -10.41 3.24 -0.09
CA TYR A 250 -9.37 2.47 -0.76
C TYR A 250 -8.29 2.08 0.23
N SER A 251 -7.68 0.93 -0.03
CA SER A 251 -6.56 0.43 0.77
C SER A 251 -5.37 0.16 -0.12
N VAL A 252 -4.22 0.67 0.28
CA VAL A 252 -2.93 0.35 -0.32
C VAL A 252 -2.29 -0.72 0.52
N VAL A 253 -2.28 -1.95 0.01
CA VAL A 253 -1.65 -3.08 0.68
C VAL A 253 -0.39 -3.47 -0.10
N PRO A 254 0.81 -3.31 0.49
CA PRO A 254 2.04 -3.79 -0.11
C PRO A 254 1.93 -5.28 -0.41
N ASN A 255 2.41 -5.69 -1.57
CA ASN A 255 2.33 -7.08 -1.93
C ASN A 255 3.24 -7.92 -1.03
N ALA A 256 2.74 -9.05 -0.54
CA ALA A 256 3.54 -9.97 0.28
C ALA A 256 4.76 -10.54 -0.48
N LYS A 257 4.68 -10.60 -1.82
CA LYS A 257 5.75 -11.09 -2.69
C LYS A 257 6.71 -9.99 -3.13
N GLU A 258 6.17 -8.80 -3.40
CA GLU A 258 6.87 -7.62 -3.93
C GLU A 258 6.55 -6.43 -3.03
N PRO A 259 7.34 -6.19 -1.96
CA PRO A 259 7.02 -5.16 -0.97
C PRO A 259 7.16 -3.73 -1.51
N ASP A 260 7.82 -3.56 -2.66
CA ASP A 260 7.87 -2.33 -3.43
C ASP A 260 6.62 -2.08 -4.28
N TYR A 261 5.78 -3.09 -4.51
CA TYR A 261 4.60 -2.98 -5.34
C TYR A 261 3.33 -2.92 -4.49
N ALA A 262 2.46 -1.97 -4.81
CA ALA A 262 1.08 -2.00 -4.38
C ALA A 262 0.16 -1.57 -5.54
N ALA A 263 -1.09 -1.99 -5.47
CA ALA A 263 -2.11 -1.54 -6.38
C ALA A 263 -3.30 -1.01 -5.59
N VAL A 264 -3.94 0.02 -6.15
CA VAL A 264 -5.20 0.56 -5.65
C VAL A 264 -6.27 0.28 -6.68
N ASP A 265 -7.39 -0.25 -6.21
CA ASP A 265 -8.57 -0.48 -7.01
C ASP A 265 -9.73 0.24 -6.32
N ILE A 266 -10.30 1.23 -7.01
CA ILE A 266 -11.34 2.07 -6.43
C ILE A 266 -12.38 2.44 -7.49
N GLN A 267 -13.65 2.45 -7.09
CA GLN A 267 -14.75 2.95 -7.91
C GLN A 267 -14.65 4.47 -8.02
N ILE A 268 -14.76 5.01 -9.24
CA ILE A 268 -14.74 6.46 -9.51
C ILE A 268 -16.09 7.01 -9.97
N GLY A 269 -17.01 6.15 -10.39
CA GLY A 269 -18.38 6.51 -10.77
C GLY A 269 -19.08 5.44 -11.59
N MET A 270 -20.21 5.79 -12.21
CA MET A 270 -20.92 4.94 -13.17
C MET A 270 -20.57 5.29 -14.62
N LEU A 271 -20.71 4.32 -15.53
CA LEU A 271 -20.63 4.54 -16.98
C LEU A 271 -21.64 5.54 -17.53
N SER A 272 -22.75 5.76 -16.82
CA SER A 272 -23.80 6.72 -17.19
C SER A 272 -23.49 8.16 -16.76
N MET A 273 -22.43 8.40 -15.99
CA MET A 273 -22.03 9.74 -15.57
C MET A 273 -21.37 10.50 -16.72
N ALA A 274 -21.40 11.84 -16.64
CA ALA A 274 -20.68 12.68 -17.58
C ALA A 274 -19.17 12.43 -17.50
N VAL A 275 -18.48 12.48 -18.65
CA VAL A 275 -17.04 12.27 -18.73
C VAL A 275 -16.28 13.26 -17.84
N GLU A 276 -16.66 14.54 -17.89
CA GLU A 276 -16.04 15.61 -17.09
C GLU A 276 -16.11 15.30 -15.58
N ALA A 277 -17.28 14.81 -15.11
CA ALA A 277 -17.48 14.47 -13.71
C ALA A 277 -16.60 13.29 -13.27
N LEU A 278 -16.42 12.29 -14.13
CA LEU A 278 -15.52 11.16 -13.89
C LEU A 278 -14.05 11.59 -13.92
N GLU A 279 -13.70 12.52 -14.80
CA GLU A 279 -12.35 13.07 -14.88
C GLU A 279 -11.98 13.85 -13.61
N GLU A 280 -12.89 14.67 -13.10
CA GLU A 280 -12.71 15.38 -11.82
C GLU A 280 -12.53 14.41 -10.66
N ASN A 281 -13.35 13.35 -10.59
CA ASN A 281 -13.22 12.30 -9.57
C ASN A 281 -11.86 11.61 -9.66
N LEU A 282 -11.40 11.28 -10.87
CA LEU A 282 -10.09 10.66 -11.10
C LEU A 282 -8.93 11.60 -10.72
N LYS A 283 -9.03 12.90 -11.02
CA LYS A 283 -8.05 13.92 -10.59
C LYS A 283 -7.95 13.99 -9.06
N VAL A 284 -9.08 14.04 -8.36
CA VAL A 284 -9.11 14.06 -6.89
C VAL A 284 -8.49 12.80 -6.30
N LEU A 285 -8.79 11.62 -6.87
CA LEU A 285 -8.16 10.37 -6.47
C LEU A 285 -6.65 10.40 -6.65
N ALA A 286 -6.17 10.79 -7.83
CA ALA A 286 -4.74 10.82 -8.13
C ALA A 286 -4.00 11.79 -7.19
N LEU A 287 -4.55 12.99 -6.96
CA LEU A 287 -3.99 13.97 -6.04
C LEU A 287 -3.95 13.45 -4.60
N ASN A 288 -5.04 12.86 -4.09
CA ASN A 288 -5.07 12.32 -2.74
C ASN A 288 -4.08 11.17 -2.54
N VAL A 289 -3.92 10.29 -3.53
CA VAL A 289 -2.87 9.26 -3.49
C VAL A 289 -1.48 9.92 -3.46
N MET A 290 -1.25 10.93 -4.29
CA MET A 290 0.03 11.66 -4.34
C MET A 290 0.37 12.41 -3.04
N GLU A 291 -0.61 12.80 -2.21
CA GLU A 291 -0.36 13.39 -0.88
C GLU A 291 0.38 12.44 0.06
N HIS A 292 0.24 11.12 -0.12
CA HIS A 292 0.98 10.11 0.66
C HIS A 292 2.41 9.91 0.20
N LYS A 293 2.81 10.51 -0.92
CA LYS A 293 4.17 10.40 -1.45
C LYS A 293 5.15 11.12 -0.51
N PRO A 294 6.11 10.42 0.11
CA PRO A 294 7.14 11.08 0.90
C PRO A 294 8.07 11.90 -0.02
N PRO A 295 8.48 13.11 0.38
CA PRO A 295 9.29 14.00 -0.46
C PRO A 295 10.68 13.44 -0.78
N GLN A 296 11.16 12.44 -0.03
CA GLN A 296 12.45 11.81 -0.28
C GLN A 296 12.41 10.79 -1.43
N MET A 297 11.22 10.42 -1.89
CA MET A 297 11.04 9.43 -2.96
C MET A 297 11.44 10.04 -4.32
N LYS A 298 12.44 9.44 -4.95
CA LYS A 298 12.93 9.83 -6.29
C LYS A 298 12.22 9.10 -7.43
N VAL A 299 11.59 7.97 -7.11
CA VAL A 299 10.89 7.13 -8.08
C VAL A 299 9.48 7.68 -8.28
N LEU A 300 8.93 7.42 -9.47
CA LEU A 300 7.54 7.69 -9.81
C LEU A 300 6.63 6.93 -8.85
N PHE A 301 5.82 7.67 -8.09
CA PHE A 301 4.96 7.04 -7.09
C PHE A 301 3.80 6.30 -7.73
N ILE A 302 3.10 6.93 -8.67
CA ILE A 302 2.10 6.31 -9.52
C ILE A 302 2.78 5.88 -10.83
N GLN A 303 2.93 4.58 -11.03
CA GLN A 303 3.54 4.01 -12.22
C GLN A 303 2.57 4.01 -13.39
N ASN A 304 1.37 3.45 -13.20
CA ASN A 304 0.33 3.33 -14.21
C ASN A 304 -1.05 3.71 -13.64
N ILE A 305 -1.86 4.34 -14.48
CA ILE A 305 -3.29 4.56 -14.26
C ILE A 305 -4.04 3.74 -15.30
N LEU A 306 -4.80 2.76 -14.85
CA LEU A 306 -5.59 1.88 -15.71
C LEU A 306 -7.06 2.04 -15.34
N LEU A 307 -7.95 2.06 -16.33
CA LEU A 307 -9.39 1.92 -16.12
C LEU A 307 -9.80 0.47 -16.31
N LYS A 308 -10.78 0.07 -15.50
CA LYS A 308 -11.43 -1.23 -15.59
C LYS A 308 -12.89 -1.11 -15.20
N SER A 309 -13.70 -2.06 -15.64
CA SER A 309 -15.09 -2.16 -15.22
C SER A 309 -15.46 -3.65 -15.17
N PRO A 310 -15.58 -4.27 -13.99
CA PRO A 310 -15.96 -5.68 -13.88
C PRO A 310 -17.40 -5.90 -14.37
N PRO A 311 -17.76 -6.98 -15.09
CA PRO A 311 -17.00 -8.21 -15.36
C PRO A 311 -15.95 -8.14 -16.48
N CYS A 312 -15.78 -7.01 -17.18
CA CYS A 312 -14.76 -6.89 -18.22
C CYS A 312 -13.35 -7.11 -17.61
N ARG A 313 -12.55 -7.94 -18.28
CA ARG A 313 -11.19 -8.30 -17.85
C ARG A 313 -10.12 -7.35 -18.38
N GLU A 314 -10.50 -6.46 -19.28
CA GLU A 314 -9.58 -5.57 -19.95
C GLU A 314 -9.24 -4.36 -19.07
N PHE A 315 -8.01 -3.89 -19.22
CA PHE A 315 -7.48 -2.71 -18.56
C PHE A 315 -7.09 -1.74 -19.67
N LEU A 316 -7.67 -0.55 -19.66
CA LEU A 316 -7.37 0.52 -20.60
C LEU A 316 -6.44 1.51 -19.91
N LYS A 317 -5.26 1.73 -20.48
CA LYS A 317 -4.24 2.57 -19.85
C LYS A 317 -4.52 4.04 -20.18
N LEU A 318 -4.56 4.87 -19.16
CA LEU A 318 -4.65 6.33 -19.31
C LEU A 318 -3.25 6.95 -19.29
N ASP A 319 -3.15 8.14 -19.87
CA ASP A 319 -1.97 8.97 -19.69
C ASP A 319 -1.93 9.50 -18.25
N ARG A 320 -0.85 9.17 -17.54
CA ARG A 320 -0.66 9.54 -16.14
C ARG A 320 -0.31 11.02 -15.97
N GLU A 321 0.34 11.63 -16.97
CA GLU A 321 0.95 12.95 -16.84
C GLU A 321 -0.11 14.02 -16.65
N LEU A 322 -1.30 13.79 -17.21
CA LEU A 322 -2.50 14.61 -17.07
C LEU A 322 -2.99 14.73 -15.61
N TYR A 323 -2.70 13.75 -14.76
CA TYR A 323 -3.27 13.65 -13.41
C TYR A 323 -2.27 13.92 -12.30
N THR A 324 -1.00 13.54 -12.46
CA THR A 324 -0.02 13.56 -11.35
C THR A 324 0.89 14.79 -11.36
N LYS A 325 1.01 15.53 -12.47
CA LYS A 325 1.96 16.63 -12.67
C LYS A 325 3.41 16.29 -12.26
N GLU A 326 3.75 15.00 -12.16
CA GLU A 326 5.06 14.53 -11.72
C GLU A 326 6.00 14.46 -12.92
N PRO A 327 7.14 15.16 -12.94
CA PRO A 327 8.10 15.05 -14.02
C PRO A 327 8.69 13.64 -14.06
N LEU A 328 8.87 13.10 -15.27
CA LEU A 328 9.57 11.84 -15.47
C LEU A 328 10.95 11.89 -14.80
N PRO A 329 11.40 10.82 -14.12
CA PRO A 329 12.74 10.76 -13.56
C PRO A 329 13.69 10.84 -14.74
N VAL A 330 14.44 11.93 -14.81
CA VAL A 330 15.53 12.10 -15.78
C VAL A 330 16.47 10.93 -15.53
N LYS A 331 16.56 10.01 -16.49
CA LYS A 331 17.64 9.03 -16.47
C LYS A 331 18.91 9.84 -16.63
N ASP A 332 19.76 9.86 -15.62
CA ASP A 332 21.13 10.29 -15.78
C ASP A 332 21.71 9.35 -16.86
N ILE A 333 21.76 9.84 -18.10
CA ILE A 333 22.51 9.19 -19.16
C ILE A 333 23.94 9.35 -18.69
N GLU A 334 24.49 8.32 -18.05
CA GLU A 334 25.93 8.14 -17.98
C GLU A 334 26.38 8.20 -19.43
N THR A 335 26.94 9.35 -19.83
CA THR A 335 27.63 9.52 -21.10
C THR A 335 28.69 8.44 -21.14
N GLU A 336 28.41 7.36 -21.87
CA GLU A 336 29.44 6.44 -22.33
C GLU A 336 30.53 7.30 -22.96
N PRO A 337 31.80 7.19 -22.53
CA PRO A 337 32.87 7.93 -23.16
C PRO A 337 32.93 7.49 -24.63
N GLN A 338 32.61 8.41 -25.53
CA GLN A 338 32.69 8.20 -26.98
C GLN A 338 34.09 7.64 -27.30
N ALA A 339 34.13 6.37 -27.68
CA ALA A 339 35.31 5.77 -28.26
C ALA A 339 35.64 6.55 -29.53
N LYS A 340 36.81 7.19 -29.55
CA LYS A 340 37.39 7.81 -30.73
C LYS A 340 37.42 6.77 -31.86
N VAL A 341 36.60 6.97 -32.88
CA VAL A 341 36.78 6.30 -34.16
C VAL A 341 37.94 7.02 -34.84
N GLU A 342 39.12 6.41 -34.82
CA GLU A 342 40.22 6.79 -35.71
C GLU A 342 39.79 6.47 -37.15
N GLU A 343 39.68 7.50 -37.97
CA GLU A 343 39.59 7.40 -39.43
C GLU A 343 40.85 6.72 -39.95
N ARG A 344 40.77 5.40 -40.20
CA ARG A 344 41.70 4.71 -41.08
C ARG A 344 41.17 4.82 -42.50
N THR A 345 41.75 5.75 -43.26
CA THR A 345 41.63 5.79 -44.72
C THR A 345 42.27 4.53 -45.29
N GLU A 346 41.45 3.54 -45.66
CA GLU A 346 41.85 2.46 -46.56
C GLU A 346 41.77 2.99 -47.99
N SER A 347 42.95 3.28 -48.57
CA SER A 347 43.12 3.40 -50.02
C SER A 347 43.25 2.00 -50.62
N LEU A 348 42.37 1.66 -51.56
CA LEU A 348 42.54 0.56 -52.49
C LEU A 348 42.71 1.11 -53.91
N PRO A 349 43.58 0.51 -54.75
CA PRO A 349 44.04 1.10 -56.00
C PRO A 349 43.19 0.69 -57.20
N GLY A 350 43.09 1.60 -58.16
CA GLY A 350 43.17 1.32 -59.60
C GLY A 350 41.92 0.75 -60.30
N SER A 351 41.31 1.59 -61.14
CA SER A 351 40.80 1.17 -62.45
C SER A 351 40.93 2.33 -63.42
N ASP A 352 41.88 2.17 -64.35
CA ASP A 352 42.07 2.99 -65.53
C ASP A 352 40.83 2.93 -66.42
N ASP A 353 40.37 4.09 -66.90
CA ASP A 353 39.59 4.18 -68.13
C ASP A 353 40.08 5.41 -68.91
N GLU A 354 40.85 5.12 -69.96
CA GLU A 354 41.03 5.98 -71.12
C GLU A 354 39.65 6.25 -71.74
N ASP A 355 39.30 7.51 -72.04
CA ASP A 355 39.20 8.00 -73.42
C ASP A 355 38.61 9.42 -73.49
N SER A 356 38.83 10.06 -74.65
CA SER A 356 38.18 11.27 -75.18
C SER A 356 38.74 12.66 -74.81
N LYS A 357 39.79 12.99 -75.59
CA LYS A 357 40.07 14.27 -76.24
C LYS A 357 38.87 15.23 -76.38
N GLU A 358 39.02 16.47 -75.93
CA GLU A 358 38.83 17.64 -76.81
C GLU A 358 39.58 18.88 -76.28
N LYS A 359 40.64 19.27 -76.99
CA LYS A 359 41.35 20.55 -76.82
C LYS A 359 40.72 21.58 -77.76
N ARG A 360 40.26 22.72 -77.23
CA ARG A 360 40.09 23.98 -77.98
C ARG A 360 40.43 25.18 -77.11
N SER A 361 41.61 25.75 -77.35
CA SER A 361 42.03 27.15 -77.11
C SER A 361 43.44 27.25 -77.73
N VAL A 362 43.62 27.73 -78.95
CA VAL A 362 43.64 29.14 -79.41
C VAL A 362 44.75 29.95 -78.74
N GLU A 363 45.70 30.39 -79.59
CA GLU A 363 46.72 31.46 -79.44
C GLU A 363 47.85 31.21 -78.40
N GLN A 364 49.13 31.45 -78.67
CA GLN A 364 49.89 32.02 -79.78
C GLN A 364 51.32 31.44 -79.74
#